data_AF-E0N7K0-F1
#
_entry.id   AF-E0N7K0-F1
#
_cell.length_a   1.000
_cell.length_b   1.000
_cell.length_c   1.000
_cell.angle_alpha   90.00
_cell.angle_beta   90.00
_cell.angle_gamma   90.00
#
_symmetry.space_group_name_H-M   'P 1'
#
loop_
_entity.id
_entity.type
_entity.pdbx_description
1 polymer ?
#
loop_
_entity_poly.entity_id
_entity_poly.type
_entity_poly.pdbx_seq_one_letter_code
_entity_poly.pdbx_strand_id
1 'polypeptide(L)'
;MKTLLQLQTAAQNFAAYYKDQTDERREKDTFWNEFFAIFGIDRKNVAHFEYPVKDPADNTQFVDIFWEGIFLAEHKSANKNLTKAKEQAERYLQEIGRTKPSALPEYYAVSDFAHFHLYRRVPEEGVENQWQFPLEALPEYITRGVFDFMFGIEAKVRQIQEEADIQAAAAIGRLHDALKEEGIYEEHELRLFITRLLFLFFADDSAVFQRNYLFQDFLESCKETDTLGDKLNQLFEFLNTPDQKRSKTQSEKFKGFEYVNGGLFKERLRTFDFTAKQHRALIDCGNFD
;
A
#
# COMPACT_ATOMS: atom_id res chain seq x y z
N MET A 1 -3.79 -3.58 11.91
CA MET A 1 -2.37 -3.88 11.64
C MET A 1 -1.55 -3.54 12.88
N LYS A 2 -0.46 -4.26 13.15
CA LYS A 2 0.38 -4.00 14.34
C LYS A 2 1.20 -2.73 14.14
N THR A 3 1.38 -1.93 15.19
CA THR A 3 2.33 -0.80 15.20
C THR A 3 3.77 -1.30 15.16
N LEU A 4 4.73 -0.43 14.80
CA LEU A 4 6.16 -0.77 14.83
C LEU A 4 6.61 -1.31 16.19
N LEU A 5 6.13 -0.71 17.29
CA LEU A 5 6.42 -1.17 18.64
C LEU A 5 5.84 -2.57 18.92
N GLN A 6 4.63 -2.87 18.41
CA GLN A 6 4.01 -4.19 18.53
C GLN A 6 4.74 -5.25 17.70
N LEU A 7 5.23 -4.89 16.51
CA LEU A 7 6.06 -5.74 15.67
C LEU A 7 7.39 -6.07 16.35
N GLN A 8 8.09 -5.05 16.86
CA GLN A 8 9.35 -5.22 17.61
C GLN A 8 9.17 -6.10 18.84
N THR A 9 8.13 -5.85 19.64
CA THR A 9 7.85 -6.64 20.86
C THR A 9 7.54 -8.09 20.50
N ALA A 10 6.72 -8.33 19.47
CA ALA A 10 6.41 -9.68 19.01
C ALA A 10 7.65 -10.42 18.50
N ALA A 11 8.51 -9.74 17.74
CA ALA A 11 9.75 -10.30 17.24
C ALA A 11 10.76 -10.60 18.36
N GLN A 12 10.85 -9.73 19.38
CA GLN A 12 11.70 -9.96 20.55
C GLN A 12 11.25 -11.21 21.32
N ASN A 13 9.94 -11.34 21.57
CA ASN A 13 9.38 -12.49 22.25
C ASN A 13 9.59 -13.77 21.43
N PHE A 14 9.39 -13.70 20.12
CA PHE A 14 9.62 -14.81 19.19
C PHE A 14 11.08 -15.28 19.25
N ALA A 15 12.04 -14.35 19.09
CA ALA A 15 13.46 -14.68 19.11
C ALA A 15 13.89 -15.27 20.46
N ALA A 16 13.38 -14.72 21.58
CA ALA A 16 13.66 -15.24 22.91
C ALA A 16 13.09 -16.65 23.13
N TYR A 17 11.92 -16.95 22.58
CA TYR A 17 11.28 -18.27 22.71
C TYR A 17 12.05 -19.36 21.95
N TYR A 18 12.53 -19.07 20.75
CA TYR A 18 13.21 -20.07 19.90
C TYR A 18 14.72 -20.16 20.11
N LYS A 19 15.32 -19.27 20.91
CA LYS A 19 16.77 -19.20 21.16
C LYS A 19 17.44 -20.53 21.46
N ASP A 20 16.83 -21.35 22.33
CA ASP A 20 17.39 -22.63 22.78
C ASP A 20 16.69 -23.84 22.11
N GLN A 21 15.87 -23.59 21.08
CA GLN A 21 15.09 -24.65 20.43
C GLN A 21 15.97 -25.50 19.52
N THR A 22 15.79 -26.83 19.59
CA THR A 22 16.59 -27.78 18.81
C THR A 22 15.80 -28.88 18.11
N ASP A 23 14.53 -29.10 18.47
CA ASP A 23 13.68 -30.16 17.89
C ASP A 23 12.91 -29.69 16.65
N GLU A 24 13.54 -29.84 15.48
CA GLU A 24 12.95 -29.50 14.18
C GLU A 24 11.58 -30.16 13.96
N ARG A 25 11.47 -31.45 14.26
CA ARG A 25 10.33 -32.27 13.81
C ARG A 25 9.03 -31.88 14.52
N ARG A 26 9.13 -31.34 15.74
CA ARG A 26 7.96 -30.95 16.53
C ARG A 26 7.60 -29.48 16.37
N GLU A 27 8.56 -28.64 16.02
CA GLU A 27 8.45 -27.19 16.28
C GLU A 27 8.54 -26.33 15.02
N LYS A 28 9.02 -26.87 13.89
CA LYS A 28 9.16 -26.13 12.62
C LYS A 28 7.85 -25.45 12.18
N ASP A 29 6.74 -26.18 12.22
CA ASP A 29 5.47 -25.65 11.74
C ASP A 29 4.94 -24.57 12.69
N THR A 30 5.12 -24.75 14.00
CA THR A 30 4.79 -23.75 15.01
C THR A 30 5.64 -22.49 14.84
N PHE A 31 6.95 -22.65 14.63
CA PHE A 31 7.88 -21.57 14.34
C PHE A 31 7.39 -20.69 13.19
N TRP A 32 7.02 -21.30 12.06
CA TRP A 32 6.56 -20.52 10.91
C TRP A 32 5.17 -19.92 11.13
N ASN A 33 4.25 -20.59 11.81
CA ASN A 33 2.97 -19.98 12.17
C ASN A 33 3.18 -18.71 13.03
N GLU A 34 4.06 -18.80 14.03
CA GLU A 34 4.35 -17.68 14.93
C GLU A 34 5.17 -16.57 14.26
N PHE A 35 6.09 -16.92 13.35
CA PHE A 35 6.82 -15.96 12.54
C PHE A 35 5.85 -15.11 11.70
N PHE A 36 4.91 -15.73 10.98
CA PHE A 36 3.88 -15.01 10.23
C PHE A 36 2.98 -14.17 11.16
N ALA A 37 2.68 -14.69 12.35
CA ALA A 37 1.89 -13.98 13.36
C ALA A 37 2.59 -12.72 13.89
N ILE A 38 3.92 -12.60 13.81
CA ILE A 38 4.64 -11.34 14.08
C ILE A 38 4.01 -10.23 13.23
N PHE A 39 3.83 -10.47 11.93
CA PHE A 39 3.27 -9.54 10.95
C PHE A 39 1.74 -9.44 10.98
N GLY A 40 1.07 -10.19 11.87
CA GLY A 40 -0.38 -10.23 11.96
C GLY A 40 -1.04 -11.10 10.87
N ILE A 41 -0.28 -12.00 10.26
CA ILE A 41 -0.74 -12.85 9.18
C ILE A 41 -1.04 -14.22 9.74
N ASP A 42 -2.26 -14.73 9.49
CA ASP A 42 -2.51 -16.16 9.65
C ASP A 42 -1.94 -16.88 8.43
N ARG A 43 -0.81 -17.58 8.63
CA ARG A 43 -0.12 -18.35 7.60
C ARG A 43 -1.08 -19.29 6.84
N LYS A 44 -2.11 -19.85 7.49
CA LYS A 44 -3.10 -20.74 6.84
C LYS A 44 -3.83 -20.10 5.67
N ASN A 45 -3.95 -18.78 5.65
CA ASN A 45 -4.70 -18.06 4.62
C ASN A 45 -3.85 -17.71 3.39
N VAL A 46 -2.52 -17.71 3.52
CA VAL A 46 -1.63 -17.15 2.48
C VAL A 46 -0.56 -18.12 2.00
N ALA A 47 -0.15 -19.08 2.84
CA ALA A 47 0.94 -19.99 2.52
C ALA A 47 0.58 -21.44 2.84
N HIS A 48 1.29 -22.36 2.21
CA HIS A 48 1.15 -23.80 2.37
C HIS A 48 2.37 -24.38 3.08
N PHE A 49 2.12 -25.26 4.05
CA PHE A 49 3.14 -26.17 4.56
C PHE A 49 3.32 -27.33 3.60
N GLU A 50 4.53 -27.89 3.57
CA GLU A 50 4.86 -29.11 2.80
C GLU A 50 4.34 -29.01 1.36
N TYR A 51 4.68 -27.91 0.68
CA TYR A 51 4.19 -27.68 -0.67
C TYR A 51 4.94 -28.59 -1.67
N PRO A 52 4.22 -29.38 -2.49
CA PRO A 52 4.84 -30.35 -3.38
C PRO A 52 5.49 -29.66 -4.59
N VAL A 53 6.76 -29.98 -4.83
CA VAL A 53 7.52 -29.60 -6.02
C VAL A 53 8.06 -30.86 -6.68
N LYS A 54 7.86 -30.96 -8.00
CA LYS A 54 8.38 -32.06 -8.81
C LYS A 54 9.78 -31.75 -9.29
N ASP A 55 10.71 -32.66 -9.06
CA ASP A 55 12.06 -32.58 -9.62
C ASP A 55 12.09 -33.04 -11.10
N PRO A 56 13.22 -32.88 -11.82
CA PRO A 56 13.32 -33.30 -13.23
C PRO A 56 13.13 -34.81 -13.46
N ALA A 57 13.26 -35.63 -12.41
CA ALA A 57 13.04 -37.07 -12.45
C ALA A 57 11.61 -37.47 -12.02
N ASP A 58 10.70 -36.49 -11.90
CA ASP A 58 9.30 -36.64 -11.49
C ASP A 58 9.10 -37.13 -10.03
N ASN A 59 10.13 -37.07 -9.20
CA ASN A 59 9.98 -37.32 -7.76
C ASN A 59 9.38 -36.07 -7.09
N THR A 60 8.53 -36.30 -6.09
CA THR A 60 7.95 -35.21 -5.31
C THR A 60 8.82 -34.92 -4.10
N GLN A 61 9.18 -33.65 -3.95
CA GLN A 61 9.83 -33.10 -2.78
C GLN A 61 8.95 -32.02 -2.18
N PHE A 62 9.13 -31.73 -0.90
CA PHE A 62 8.23 -30.84 -0.17
C PHE A 62 9.00 -29.65 0.37
N VAL A 63 8.52 -28.46 0.02
CA VAL A 63 9.00 -27.19 0.54
C VAL A 63 8.35 -26.95 1.90
N ASP A 64 9.12 -26.50 2.89
CA ASP A 64 8.55 -26.28 4.23
C ASP A 64 7.49 -25.18 4.24
N ILE A 65 7.76 -24.02 3.67
CA ILE A 65 6.79 -22.92 3.49
C ILE A 65 6.77 -22.47 2.05
N PHE A 66 5.56 -22.37 1.48
CA PHE A 66 5.36 -21.76 0.18
C PHE A 66 4.20 -20.77 0.19
N TRP A 67 4.53 -19.50 0.02
CA TRP A 67 3.62 -18.40 -0.28
C TRP A 67 3.79 -18.02 -1.76
N GLU A 68 2.79 -18.37 -2.56
CA GLU A 68 2.80 -18.15 -4.01
C GLU A 68 3.17 -16.70 -4.37
N GLY A 69 4.19 -16.54 -5.21
CA GLY A 69 4.67 -15.24 -5.71
C GLY A 69 5.46 -14.38 -4.72
N ILE A 70 5.41 -14.67 -3.41
CA ILE A 70 5.96 -13.78 -2.37
C ILE A 70 7.14 -14.41 -1.64
N PHE A 71 6.95 -15.58 -1.03
CA PHE A 71 7.91 -16.12 -0.06
C PHE A 71 8.03 -17.64 -0.09
N LEU A 72 9.26 -18.15 0.01
CA LEU A 72 9.55 -19.57 0.23
C LEU A 72 10.49 -19.72 1.41
N ALA A 73 10.32 -20.77 2.21
CA ALA A 73 11.32 -21.07 3.23
C ALA A 73 11.61 -22.57 3.38
N GLU A 74 12.85 -22.84 3.75
CA GLU A 74 13.33 -24.15 4.22
C GLU A 74 13.81 -24.02 5.67
N HIS A 75 13.61 -25.07 6.44
CA HIS A 75 14.01 -25.14 7.83
C HIS A 75 14.94 -26.33 8.06
N LYS A 76 15.79 -26.24 9.07
CA LYS A 76 16.65 -27.34 9.54
C LYS A 76 16.66 -27.38 11.05
N SER A 77 17.07 -28.51 11.62
CA SER A 77 17.35 -28.60 13.06
C SER A 77 18.48 -27.64 13.45
N ALA A 78 18.49 -27.22 14.71
CA ALA A 78 19.47 -26.25 15.22
C ALA A 78 20.92 -26.63 14.92
N ASN A 79 21.71 -25.60 14.56
CA ASN A 79 23.12 -25.68 14.21
C ASN A 79 23.43 -26.56 12.99
N LYS A 80 22.43 -26.86 12.14
CA LYS A 80 22.67 -27.53 10.87
C LYS A 80 23.11 -26.54 9.78
N ASN A 81 23.71 -27.10 8.74
CA ASN A 81 24.29 -26.32 7.65
C ASN A 81 23.19 -25.63 6.80
N LEU A 82 23.07 -24.32 6.95
CA LEU A 82 22.14 -23.48 6.18
C LEU A 82 22.57 -23.26 4.72
N THR A 83 23.83 -23.49 4.36
CA THR A 83 24.27 -23.47 2.95
C THR A 83 23.56 -24.54 2.15
N LYS A 84 23.47 -25.77 2.67
CA LYS A 84 22.73 -26.86 2.01
C LYS A 84 21.23 -26.58 1.91
N ALA A 85 20.66 -25.95 2.94
CA ALA A 85 19.27 -25.52 2.92
C ALA A 85 19.02 -24.46 1.84
N LYS A 86 19.95 -23.50 1.69
CA LYS A 86 19.89 -22.47 0.65
C LYS A 86 19.91 -23.08 -0.74
N GLU A 87 20.87 -23.98 -1.00
CA GLU A 87 20.96 -24.69 -2.28
C GLU A 87 19.68 -25.49 -2.57
N GLN A 88 19.03 -26.04 -1.54
CA GLN A 88 17.75 -26.74 -1.66
C GLN A 88 16.61 -25.78 -2.04
N ALA A 89 16.49 -24.64 -1.35
CA ALA A 89 15.52 -23.60 -1.69
C ALA A 89 15.71 -23.09 -3.13
N GLU A 90 16.95 -22.87 -3.57
CA GLU A 90 17.27 -22.43 -4.94
C GLU A 90 16.88 -23.48 -5.99
N ARG A 91 17.05 -24.78 -5.71
CA ARG A 91 16.54 -25.85 -6.58
C ARG A 91 15.02 -25.83 -6.69
N TYR A 92 14.30 -25.63 -5.58
CA TYR A 92 12.84 -25.49 -5.63
C TYR A 92 12.40 -24.31 -6.48
N LEU A 93 13.05 -23.16 -6.32
CA LEU A 93 12.79 -21.98 -7.14
C LEU A 93 13.03 -22.26 -8.63
N GLN A 94 14.08 -23.00 -9.01
CA GLN A 94 14.31 -23.39 -10.40
C GLN A 94 13.16 -24.25 -10.95
N GLU A 95 12.72 -25.27 -10.20
CA GLU A 95 11.63 -26.15 -10.65
C GLU A 95 10.27 -25.46 -10.69
N ILE A 96 9.96 -24.59 -9.72
CA ILE A 96 8.75 -23.76 -9.74
C ILE A 96 8.81 -22.80 -10.92
N GLY A 97 9.95 -22.17 -11.17
CA GLY A 97 10.14 -21.28 -12.31
C GLY A 97 9.95 -21.98 -13.65
N ARG A 98 10.30 -23.26 -13.75
CA ARG A 98 10.10 -24.08 -14.95
C ARG A 98 8.64 -24.51 -15.14
N THR A 99 7.93 -24.81 -14.06
CA THR A 99 6.59 -25.43 -14.10
C THR A 99 5.44 -24.44 -13.95
N LYS A 100 5.61 -23.42 -13.11
CA LYS A 100 4.63 -22.36 -12.81
C LYS A 100 5.33 -21.01 -12.57
N PRO A 101 5.87 -20.34 -13.63
CA PRO A 101 6.63 -19.10 -13.49
C PRO A 101 5.91 -17.97 -12.73
N SER A 102 4.58 -17.88 -12.87
CA SER A 102 3.78 -16.85 -12.18
C SER A 102 3.69 -17.03 -10.66
N ALA A 103 4.03 -18.23 -10.15
CA ALA A 103 4.01 -18.54 -8.73
C ALA A 103 5.37 -18.33 -8.05
N LEU A 104 6.37 -17.89 -8.80
CA LEU A 104 7.76 -17.85 -8.36
C LEU A 104 7.96 -16.78 -7.26
N PRO A 105 8.36 -17.17 -6.04
CA PRO A 105 8.58 -16.25 -4.93
C PRO A 105 9.59 -15.14 -5.22
N GLU A 106 9.33 -13.92 -4.76
CA GLU A 106 10.29 -12.81 -4.79
C GLU A 106 11.40 -13.00 -3.74
N TYR A 107 11.04 -13.48 -2.56
CA TYR A 107 11.96 -13.73 -1.46
C TYR A 107 12.01 -15.22 -1.11
N TYR A 108 13.15 -15.65 -0.58
CA TYR A 108 13.27 -16.95 0.05
C TYR A 108 14.17 -16.90 1.27
N ALA A 109 13.91 -17.77 2.25
CA ALA A 109 14.66 -17.84 3.48
C ALA A 109 15.05 -19.26 3.87
N VAL A 110 16.08 -19.35 4.72
CA VAL A 110 16.43 -20.57 5.43
C VAL A 110 16.67 -20.29 6.90
N SER A 111 16.27 -21.20 7.78
CA SER A 111 16.46 -21.04 9.22
C SER A 111 16.73 -22.36 9.94
N ASP A 112 17.47 -22.30 11.04
CA ASP A 112 17.74 -23.41 11.95
C ASP A 112 17.32 -23.10 13.39
N PHE A 113 16.26 -22.30 13.58
CA PHE A 113 15.85 -21.66 14.86
C PHE A 113 16.83 -20.61 15.40
N ALA A 114 18.15 -20.86 15.35
CA ALA A 114 19.15 -19.94 15.89
C ALA A 114 19.54 -18.84 14.89
N HIS A 115 19.50 -19.13 13.59
CA HIS A 115 19.88 -18.22 12.53
C HIS A 115 18.76 -18.08 11.50
N PHE A 116 18.69 -16.90 10.90
CA PHE A 116 17.77 -16.58 9.83
C PHE A 116 18.53 -15.99 8.65
N HIS A 117 18.42 -16.63 7.49
CA HIS A 117 19.03 -16.16 6.26
C HIS A 117 17.92 -15.86 5.27
N LEU A 118 17.81 -14.60 4.83
CA LEU A 118 16.83 -14.11 3.87
C LEU A 118 17.54 -13.67 2.59
N TYR A 119 16.91 -13.91 1.45
CA TYR A 119 17.45 -13.58 0.14
C TYR A 119 16.36 -13.02 -0.76
N ARG A 120 16.68 -11.96 -1.52
CA ARG A 120 15.92 -11.55 -2.70
C ARG A 120 16.32 -12.45 -3.87
N ARG A 121 15.34 -13.06 -4.54
CA ARG A 121 15.59 -14.00 -5.65
C ARG A 121 16.28 -13.33 -6.83
N VAL A 122 15.86 -12.11 -7.18
CA VAL A 122 16.46 -11.30 -8.24
C VAL A 122 17.14 -10.09 -7.60
N PRO A 123 18.48 -10.06 -7.51
CA PRO A 123 19.17 -8.95 -6.87
C PRO A 123 18.92 -7.62 -7.57
N GLU A 124 18.73 -6.57 -6.78
CA GLU A 124 18.67 -5.19 -7.25
C GLU A 124 20.02 -4.50 -7.05
N GLU A 125 20.45 -3.71 -8.04
CA GLU A 125 21.73 -3.02 -8.00
C GLU A 125 21.69 -1.85 -7.00
N GLY A 126 22.75 -1.69 -6.21
CA GLY A 126 22.86 -0.59 -5.25
C GLY A 126 22.12 -0.80 -3.92
N VAL A 127 21.48 -1.94 -3.70
CA VAL A 127 20.80 -2.29 -2.43
C VAL A 127 21.28 -3.62 -1.85
N GLU A 128 21.07 -3.83 -0.55
CA GLU A 128 21.32 -5.11 0.10
C GLU A 128 20.26 -6.13 -0.38
N ASN A 129 20.69 -7.34 -0.73
CA ASN A 129 19.82 -8.38 -1.30
C ASN A 129 19.81 -9.68 -0.50
N GLN A 130 20.65 -9.76 0.53
CA GLN A 130 20.84 -10.95 1.33
C GLN A 130 21.10 -10.51 2.77
N TRP A 131 20.41 -11.13 3.71
CA TRP A 131 20.50 -10.81 5.13
C TRP A 131 20.69 -12.10 5.90
N GLN A 132 21.80 -12.22 6.63
CA GLN A 132 22.12 -13.39 7.43
C GLN A 132 22.42 -12.94 8.84
N PHE A 133 21.63 -13.40 9.81
CA PHE A 133 21.68 -12.91 11.17
C PHE A 133 21.24 -13.96 12.19
N PRO A 134 21.73 -13.87 13.44
CA PRO A 134 21.20 -14.67 14.55
C PRO A 134 19.76 -14.22 14.87
N LEU A 135 18.88 -15.14 15.28
CA LEU A 135 17.45 -14.86 15.41
C LEU A 135 17.17 -13.72 16.42
N GLU A 136 18.03 -13.52 17.42
CA GLU A 136 17.96 -12.41 18.37
C GLU A 136 17.99 -11.02 17.70
N ALA A 137 18.59 -10.92 16.51
CA ALA A 137 18.63 -9.68 15.73
C ALA A 137 17.36 -9.44 14.89
N LEU A 138 16.42 -10.39 14.81
CA LEU A 138 15.18 -10.27 14.03
C LEU A 138 14.42 -8.94 14.25
N PRO A 139 14.26 -8.42 15.49
CA PRO A 139 13.58 -7.15 15.72
C PRO A 139 14.25 -5.95 15.00
N GLU A 140 15.58 -5.96 14.93
CA GLU A 140 16.34 -4.92 14.24
C GLU A 140 16.08 -4.96 12.73
N TYR A 141 16.11 -6.15 12.12
CA TYR A 141 15.87 -6.32 10.69
C TYR A 141 14.43 -5.96 10.30
N ILE A 142 13.43 -6.26 11.14
CA ILE A 142 12.05 -5.79 10.94
C ILE A 142 11.98 -4.26 11.01
N THR A 143 12.69 -3.64 11.95
CA THR A 143 12.72 -2.17 12.08
C THR A 143 13.36 -1.49 10.87
N ARG A 144 14.32 -2.16 10.23
CA ARG A 144 14.99 -1.70 9.00
C ARG A 144 14.14 -1.88 7.72
N GLY A 145 12.93 -2.41 7.82
CA GLY A 145 12.04 -2.65 6.67
C GLY A 145 12.41 -3.88 5.82
N VAL A 146 13.32 -4.75 6.29
CA VAL A 146 13.79 -5.92 5.52
C VAL A 146 12.65 -6.92 5.24
N PHE A 147 11.61 -6.93 6.08
CA PHE A 147 10.45 -7.81 5.97
C PHE A 147 9.19 -7.09 5.46
N ASP A 148 9.31 -5.91 4.85
CA ASP A 148 8.13 -5.15 4.39
C ASP A 148 7.30 -5.90 3.34
N PHE A 149 7.94 -6.81 2.59
CA PHE A 149 7.27 -7.71 1.66
C PHE A 149 6.25 -8.64 2.33
N MET A 150 6.39 -8.93 3.64
CA MET A 150 5.42 -9.72 4.40
C MET A 150 4.07 -9.02 4.51
N PHE A 151 4.04 -7.70 4.43
CA PHE A 151 2.80 -6.92 4.42
C PHE A 151 2.17 -6.79 3.02
N GLY A 152 2.56 -7.68 2.10
CA GLY A 152 2.39 -7.64 0.64
C GLY A 152 1.17 -6.90 0.08
N ILE A 153 1.45 -6.05 -0.92
CA ILE A 153 0.58 -5.20 -1.73
C ILE A 153 -0.27 -4.22 -0.93
N GLU A 154 -1.07 -4.64 0.05
CA GLU A 154 -1.92 -3.74 0.81
C GLU A 154 -1.15 -2.72 1.62
N ALA A 155 0.02 -3.07 2.20
CA ALA A 155 0.86 -2.08 2.88
C ALA A 155 1.68 -1.22 1.93
N LYS A 156 2.03 -1.73 0.73
CA LYS A 156 2.74 -0.93 -0.28
C LYS A 156 1.77 0.04 -0.95
N VAL A 157 0.56 -0.41 -1.30
CA VAL A 157 -0.56 0.43 -1.73
C VAL A 157 -0.97 1.38 -0.62
N ARG A 158 -1.05 0.94 0.65
CA ARG A 158 -1.37 1.85 1.77
C ARG A 158 -0.25 2.83 2.07
N GLN A 159 1.02 2.46 1.98
CA GLN A 159 2.12 3.40 2.16
C GLN A 159 2.16 4.40 1.02
N ILE A 160 1.98 3.94 -0.23
CA ILE A 160 1.82 4.81 -1.40
C ILE A 160 0.61 5.72 -1.20
N GLN A 161 -0.52 5.19 -0.71
CA GLN A 161 -1.74 5.95 -0.42
C GLN A 161 -1.56 6.92 0.76
N GLU A 162 -0.89 6.55 1.84
CA GLU A 162 -0.64 7.40 3.00
C GLU A 162 0.36 8.51 2.64
N GLU A 163 1.40 8.18 1.85
CA GLU A 163 2.32 9.16 1.28
C GLU A 163 1.57 10.08 0.30
N ALA A 164 0.70 9.55 -0.55
CA ALA A 164 -0.16 10.29 -1.46
C ALA A 164 -1.14 11.21 -0.71
N ASP A 165 -1.80 10.72 0.33
CA ASP A 165 -2.73 11.47 1.19
C ASP A 165 -2.00 12.62 1.90
N ILE A 166 -0.78 12.39 2.40
CA ILE A 166 0.07 13.43 2.98
C ILE A 166 0.49 14.46 1.91
N GLN A 167 0.87 14.01 0.71
CA GLN A 167 1.24 14.91 -0.39
C GLN A 167 0.04 15.73 -0.88
N ALA A 168 -1.15 15.12 -0.98
CA ALA A 168 -2.40 15.75 -1.35
C ALA A 168 -2.83 16.77 -0.29
N ALA A 169 -2.78 16.42 1.00
CA ALA A 169 -3.04 17.36 2.10
C ALA A 169 -2.04 18.53 2.11
N ALA A 170 -0.76 18.27 1.87
CA ALA A 170 0.27 19.30 1.75
C ALA A 170 0.07 20.17 0.50
N ALA A 171 -0.39 19.60 -0.62
CA ALA A 171 -0.68 20.31 -1.85
C ALA A 171 -1.90 21.24 -1.69
N ILE A 172 -2.96 20.77 -1.04
CA ILE A 172 -4.12 21.60 -0.67
C ILE A 172 -3.71 22.71 0.32
N GLY A 173 -2.81 22.42 1.27
CA GLY A 173 -2.23 23.43 2.15
C GLY A 173 -1.45 24.52 1.39
N ARG A 174 -0.62 24.13 0.42
CA ARG A 174 0.09 25.07 -0.46
C ARG A 174 -0.86 25.89 -1.32
N LEU A 175 -1.95 25.30 -1.81
CA LEU A 175 -2.98 26.01 -2.58
C LEU A 175 -3.70 27.04 -1.71
N HIS A 176 -4.08 26.67 -0.47
CA HIS A 176 -4.65 27.58 0.51
C HIS A 176 -3.72 28.79 0.74
N ASP A 177 -2.44 28.54 1.00
CA ASP A 177 -1.49 29.61 1.28
C ASP A 177 -1.29 30.51 0.07
N ALA A 178 -1.20 29.95 -1.15
CA ALA A 178 -1.08 30.71 -2.38
C ALA A 178 -2.30 31.60 -2.67
N LEU A 179 -3.52 31.08 -2.45
CA LEU A 179 -4.75 31.88 -2.59
C LEU A 179 -4.87 32.95 -1.50
N LYS A 180 -4.40 32.65 -0.27
CA LYS A 180 -4.36 33.59 0.83
C LYS A 180 -3.39 34.75 0.58
N GLU A 181 -2.24 34.47 -0.02
CA GLU A 181 -1.23 35.48 -0.36
C GLU A 181 -1.73 36.55 -1.34
N GLU A 182 -2.71 36.24 -2.18
CA GLU A 182 -3.35 37.25 -3.05
C GLU A 182 -4.07 38.33 -2.24
N GLY A 183 -4.48 38.03 -1.00
CA GLY A 183 -5.06 38.99 -0.07
C GLY A 183 -6.44 39.53 -0.47
N ILE A 184 -7.06 38.95 -1.50
CA ILE A 184 -8.35 39.40 -2.03
C ILE A 184 -9.54 38.58 -1.54
N TYR A 185 -9.33 37.37 -1.01
CA TYR A 185 -10.41 36.47 -0.54
C TYR A 185 -10.58 36.58 0.97
N GLU A 186 -11.84 36.61 1.44
CA GLU A 186 -12.12 36.59 2.87
C GLU A 186 -11.78 35.22 3.49
N GLU A 187 -11.39 35.19 4.76
CA GLU A 187 -10.95 33.95 5.43
C GLU A 187 -12.05 32.86 5.41
N HIS A 188 -13.31 33.27 5.58
CA HIS A 188 -14.46 32.36 5.52
C HIS A 188 -14.64 31.78 4.11
N GLU A 189 -14.54 32.60 3.07
CA GLU A 189 -14.68 32.16 1.68
C GLU A 189 -13.59 31.15 1.32
N LEU A 190 -12.34 31.46 1.66
CA LEU A 190 -11.20 30.59 1.41
C LEU A 190 -11.33 29.26 2.16
N ARG A 191 -11.71 29.30 3.44
CA ARG A 191 -11.90 28.08 4.24
C ARG A 191 -13.00 27.20 3.67
N LEU A 192 -14.13 27.79 3.29
CA LEU A 192 -15.24 27.04 2.70
C LEU A 192 -14.87 26.46 1.34
N PHE A 193 -14.14 27.21 0.51
CA PHE A 193 -13.63 26.75 -0.77
C PHE A 193 -12.70 25.54 -0.62
N ILE A 194 -11.70 25.63 0.25
CA ILE A 194 -10.75 24.53 0.52
C ILE A 194 -11.47 23.30 1.10
N THR A 195 -12.45 23.51 1.99
CA THR A 195 -13.26 22.42 2.54
C THR A 195 -14.05 21.67 1.47
N ARG A 196 -14.58 22.39 0.47
CA ARG A 196 -15.28 21.78 -0.69
C ARG A 196 -14.35 20.96 -1.56
N LEU A 197 -13.14 21.46 -1.81
CA LEU A 197 -12.13 20.71 -2.56
C LEU A 197 -11.72 19.43 -1.82
N LEU A 198 -11.44 19.51 -0.52
CA LEU A 198 -11.14 18.36 0.32
C LEU A 198 -12.26 17.31 0.29
N PHE A 199 -13.52 17.75 0.38
CA PHE A 199 -14.66 16.86 0.26
C PHE A 199 -14.69 16.16 -1.10
N LEU A 200 -14.40 16.87 -2.19
CA LEU A 200 -14.44 16.30 -3.54
C LEU A 200 -13.31 15.32 -3.81
N PHE A 201 -12.10 15.61 -3.37
CA PHE A 201 -10.99 14.65 -3.43
C PHE A 201 -11.32 13.40 -2.61
N PHE A 202 -11.81 13.56 -1.38
CA PHE A 202 -12.23 12.41 -0.57
C PHE A 202 -13.37 11.60 -1.20
N ALA A 203 -14.35 12.27 -1.84
CA ALA A 203 -15.49 11.61 -2.46
C ALA A 203 -15.09 10.78 -3.69
N ASP A 204 -14.01 11.16 -4.39
CA ASP A 204 -13.45 10.40 -5.51
C ASP A 204 -12.84 9.05 -5.07
N ASP A 205 -12.33 8.98 -3.84
CA ASP A 205 -11.66 7.77 -3.30
C ASP A 205 -12.58 6.89 -2.44
N SER A 206 -13.76 7.39 -2.04
CA SER A 206 -14.61 6.74 -1.04
C SER A 206 -15.92 6.14 -1.57
N ALA A 207 -16.05 5.95 -2.89
CA ALA A 207 -17.26 5.45 -3.55
C ALA A 207 -18.54 6.27 -3.25
N VAL A 208 -18.37 7.54 -2.86
CA VAL A 208 -19.48 8.50 -2.64
C VAL A 208 -20.14 8.87 -3.98
N PHE A 209 -19.36 8.87 -5.07
CA PHE A 209 -19.87 9.04 -6.43
C PHE A 209 -19.94 7.71 -7.17
N GLN A 210 -20.67 7.71 -8.29
CA GLN A 210 -20.96 6.50 -9.07
C GLN A 210 -19.71 5.87 -9.73
N ARG A 211 -18.58 6.58 -9.71
CA ARG A 211 -17.30 6.15 -10.27
C ARG A 211 -16.16 6.86 -9.52
N ASN A 212 -15.07 6.13 -9.25
CA ASN A 212 -13.83 6.73 -8.75
C ASN A 212 -13.25 7.72 -9.79
N TYR A 213 -12.40 8.64 -9.33
CA TYR A 213 -11.68 9.63 -10.15
C TYR A 213 -12.59 10.58 -10.96
N LEU A 214 -13.81 10.85 -10.50
CA LEU A 214 -14.77 11.68 -11.23
C LEU A 214 -14.43 13.17 -11.16
N PHE A 215 -14.02 13.65 -9.98
CA PHE A 215 -13.52 14.99 -9.78
C PHE A 215 -12.15 15.21 -10.44
N GLN A 216 -11.27 14.21 -10.41
CA GLN A 216 -10.00 14.29 -11.13
C GLN A 216 -10.20 14.45 -12.64
N ASP A 217 -11.03 13.61 -13.27
CA ASP A 217 -11.39 13.74 -14.69
C ASP A 217 -12.00 15.12 -14.99
N PHE A 218 -12.83 15.65 -14.08
CA PHE A 218 -13.39 16.99 -14.21
C PHE A 218 -12.29 18.06 -14.21
N LEU A 219 -11.33 18.00 -13.29
CA LEU A 219 -10.21 18.94 -13.22
C LEU A 219 -9.33 18.87 -14.48
N GLU A 220 -9.00 17.67 -14.96
CA GLU A 220 -8.20 17.47 -16.17
C GLU A 220 -8.90 17.95 -17.44
N SER A 221 -10.24 17.88 -17.49
CA SER A 221 -11.03 18.46 -18.58
C SER A 221 -10.95 20.00 -18.62
N CYS A 222 -10.56 20.63 -17.51
CA CYS A 222 -10.43 22.09 -17.38
C CYS A 222 -9.07 22.58 -17.89
N LYS A 223 -8.80 22.44 -19.19
CA LYS A 223 -7.51 22.82 -19.80
C LYS A 223 -7.15 24.30 -19.68
N GLU A 224 -8.15 25.18 -19.74
CA GLU A 224 -7.96 26.63 -19.69
C GLU A 224 -8.01 27.15 -18.24
N THR A 225 -6.91 27.76 -17.80
CA THR A 225 -6.68 28.25 -16.43
C THR A 225 -7.73 29.27 -15.99
N ASP A 226 -8.14 30.16 -16.89
CA ASP A 226 -9.11 31.25 -16.64
C ASP A 226 -10.55 30.76 -16.43
N THR A 227 -10.86 29.51 -16.79
CA THR A 227 -12.21 28.96 -16.66
C THR A 227 -12.42 28.04 -15.45
N LEU A 228 -11.35 27.70 -14.71
CA LEU A 228 -11.42 26.69 -13.65
C LEU A 228 -12.37 27.12 -12.51
N GLY A 229 -12.25 28.36 -12.03
CA GLY A 229 -13.11 28.87 -10.96
C GLY A 229 -14.60 28.83 -11.33
N ASP A 230 -14.94 29.24 -12.54
CA ASP A 230 -16.32 29.23 -13.03
C ASP A 230 -16.87 27.81 -13.17
N LYS A 231 -16.04 26.87 -13.64
CA LYS A 231 -16.42 25.46 -13.76
C LYS A 231 -16.63 24.83 -12.38
N LEU A 232 -15.77 25.13 -11.40
CA LEU A 232 -15.94 24.68 -10.01
C LEU A 232 -17.22 25.23 -9.39
N ASN A 233 -17.54 26.50 -9.60
CA ASN A 233 -18.79 27.09 -9.13
C ASN A 233 -20.03 26.40 -9.74
N GLN A 234 -19.98 26.06 -11.03
CA GLN A 234 -21.06 25.29 -11.66
C GLN A 234 -21.19 23.88 -11.08
N LEU A 235 -20.07 23.22 -10.78
CA LEU A 235 -20.07 21.92 -10.11
C LEU A 235 -20.66 22.03 -8.70
N PHE A 236 -20.26 23.02 -7.90
CA PHE A 236 -20.80 23.25 -6.55
C PHE A 236 -22.31 23.50 -6.57
N GLU A 237 -22.80 24.29 -7.53
CA GLU A 237 -24.23 24.49 -7.73
C GLU A 237 -24.95 23.17 -8.05
N PHE A 238 -24.36 22.34 -8.93
CA PHE A 238 -24.91 21.03 -9.29
C PHE A 238 -24.99 20.08 -8.08
N LEU A 239 -23.93 20.02 -7.27
CA LEU A 239 -23.87 19.22 -6.04
C LEU A 239 -24.87 19.68 -4.99
N ASN A 240 -25.25 20.96 -4.98
CA ASN A 240 -26.30 21.51 -4.12
C ASN A 240 -27.72 21.43 -4.73
N THR A 241 -27.86 20.95 -5.97
CA THR A 241 -29.16 20.88 -6.65
C THR A 241 -29.72 19.46 -6.59
N PRO A 242 -30.88 19.22 -5.96
CA PRO A 242 -31.52 17.90 -5.95
C PRO A 242 -31.86 17.40 -7.36
N ASP A 243 -31.82 16.10 -7.59
CA ASP A 243 -31.97 15.48 -8.92
C ASP A 243 -33.19 15.96 -9.71
N GLN A 244 -34.32 16.13 -9.02
CA GLN A 244 -35.59 16.56 -9.60
C GLN A 244 -35.57 18.01 -10.14
N LYS A 245 -34.57 18.80 -9.74
CA LYS A 245 -34.39 20.20 -10.13
C LYS A 245 -33.25 20.40 -11.13
N ARG A 246 -32.56 19.33 -11.53
CA ARG A 246 -31.44 19.39 -12.49
C ARG A 246 -31.97 19.44 -13.92
N SER A 247 -31.42 20.32 -14.75
CA SER A 247 -31.69 20.29 -16.19
C SER A 247 -31.00 19.10 -16.85
N LYS A 248 -31.56 18.58 -17.95
CA LYS A 248 -30.94 17.48 -18.71
C LYS A 248 -29.50 17.79 -19.14
N THR A 249 -29.25 19.03 -19.54
CA THR A 249 -27.92 19.49 -19.96
C THR A 249 -26.92 19.48 -18.80
N GLN A 250 -27.33 19.90 -17.60
CA GLN A 250 -26.48 19.85 -16.41
C GLN A 250 -26.19 18.41 -15.99
N SER A 251 -27.21 17.54 -16.01
CA SER A 251 -27.04 16.12 -15.66
C SER A 251 -26.09 15.39 -16.61
N GLU A 252 -26.10 15.72 -17.90
CA GLU A 252 -25.13 15.14 -18.85
C GLU A 252 -23.73 15.72 -18.61
N LYS A 253 -23.62 17.03 -18.36
CA LYS A 253 -22.33 17.70 -18.12
C LYS A 253 -21.62 17.17 -16.86
N PHE A 254 -22.36 16.92 -15.79
CA PHE A 254 -21.84 16.47 -14.49
C PHE A 254 -22.27 15.03 -14.18
N LYS A 255 -22.37 14.20 -15.21
CA LYS A 255 -22.80 12.80 -15.09
C LYS A 255 -21.92 12.05 -14.09
N GLY A 256 -22.56 11.39 -13.14
CA GLY A 256 -21.92 10.63 -12.06
C GLY A 256 -21.84 11.37 -10.72
N PHE A 257 -21.92 12.71 -10.72
CA PHE A 257 -21.95 13.50 -9.48
C PHE A 257 -23.34 13.43 -8.83
N GLU A 258 -23.38 13.21 -7.52
CA GLU A 258 -24.62 13.06 -6.77
C GLU A 258 -25.01 14.35 -6.02
N TYR A 259 -26.25 14.43 -5.55
CA TYR A 259 -26.68 15.54 -4.70
C TYR A 259 -26.08 15.37 -3.29
N VAL A 260 -25.37 16.38 -2.81
CA VAL A 260 -24.74 16.36 -1.48
C VAL A 260 -25.62 17.12 -0.50
N ASN A 261 -26.40 16.38 0.29
CA ASN A 261 -27.19 16.94 1.37
C ASN A 261 -26.31 17.14 2.61
N GLY A 262 -26.22 18.38 3.11
CA GLY A 262 -25.34 18.69 4.26
C GLY A 262 -24.99 20.16 4.43
N GLY A 263 -25.43 21.04 3.53
CA GLY A 263 -25.21 22.48 3.64
C GLY A 263 -23.84 22.97 3.16
N LEU A 264 -22.88 22.06 2.95
CA LEU A 264 -21.52 22.38 2.49
C LEU A 264 -21.49 23.23 1.21
N PHE A 265 -22.37 22.92 0.25
CA PHE A 265 -22.47 23.61 -1.04
C PHE A 265 -23.60 24.67 -1.09
N LYS A 266 -24.23 24.98 0.04
CA LYS A 266 -25.41 25.87 0.10
C LYS A 266 -25.05 27.35 -0.14
N GLU A 267 -23.91 27.78 0.38
CA GLU A 267 -23.43 29.15 0.24
C GLU A 267 -22.81 29.37 -1.14
N ARG A 268 -23.24 30.41 -1.86
CA ARG A 268 -22.64 30.76 -3.15
C ARG A 268 -21.39 31.59 -2.89
N LEU A 269 -20.24 31.05 -3.31
CA LEU A 269 -18.97 31.77 -3.27
C LEU A 269 -18.81 32.60 -4.54
N ARG A 270 -17.99 33.65 -4.46
CA ARG A 270 -17.46 34.33 -5.65
C ARG A 270 -16.56 33.37 -6.45
N THR A 271 -16.29 33.71 -7.71
CA THR A 271 -15.32 32.96 -8.51
C THR A 271 -13.91 33.15 -7.95
N PHE A 272 -13.18 32.04 -7.81
CA PHE A 272 -11.76 32.04 -7.49
C PHE A 272 -10.97 32.04 -8.80
N ASP A 273 -10.06 32.99 -8.94
CA ASP A 273 -9.14 33.07 -10.06
C ASP A 273 -7.90 32.24 -9.75
N PHE A 274 -7.31 31.66 -10.80
CA PHE A 274 -6.12 30.83 -10.69
C PHE A 274 -5.05 31.34 -11.64
N THR A 275 -3.83 31.45 -11.15
CA THR A 275 -2.65 31.49 -12.02
C THR A 275 -2.40 30.11 -12.63
N ALA A 276 -1.63 30.05 -13.72
CA ALA A 276 -1.24 28.78 -14.34
C ALA A 276 -0.57 27.81 -13.32
N LYS A 277 0.16 28.36 -12.34
CA LYS A 277 0.81 27.57 -11.28
C LYS A 277 -0.21 26.99 -10.29
N GLN A 278 -1.18 27.78 -9.82
CA GLN A 278 -2.21 27.29 -8.90
C GLN A 278 -3.18 26.32 -9.59
N HIS A 279 -3.51 26.56 -10.85
CA HIS A 279 -4.30 25.64 -11.67
C HIS A 279 -3.63 24.28 -11.81
N ARG A 280 -2.34 24.27 -12.18
CA ARG A 280 -1.54 23.04 -12.22
C ARG A 280 -1.48 22.37 -10.86
N ALA A 281 -1.21 23.13 -9.80
CA ALA A 281 -1.14 22.60 -8.44
C ALA A 281 -2.45 21.93 -8.00
N LEU A 282 -3.62 22.48 -8.38
CA LEU A 282 -4.91 21.87 -8.07
C LEU A 282 -5.12 20.55 -8.82
N ILE A 283 -4.77 20.49 -10.11
CA ILE A 283 -4.86 19.24 -10.89
C ILE A 283 -3.93 18.17 -10.32
N ASP A 284 -2.72 18.58 -9.94
CA ASP A 284 -1.73 17.66 -9.37
C ASP A 284 -2.18 17.12 -8.00
N CYS A 285 -3.07 17.81 -7.26
CA CYS A 285 -3.62 17.32 -5.98
C CYS A 285 -4.38 16.00 -6.08
N GLY A 286 -5.02 15.72 -7.21
CA GLY A 286 -5.73 14.45 -7.43
C GLY A 286 -4.95 13.44 -8.28
N ASN A 287 -3.66 13.70 -8.55
CA ASN A 287 -2.74 12.77 -9.23
C ASN A 287 -1.75 12.11 -8.26
N PHE A 288 -1.88 12.38 -6.95
CA PHE A 288 -1.18 11.62 -5.94
C PHE A 288 -1.98 10.32 -5.72
N ASP A 289 -1.72 9.32 -6.56
CA ASP A 289 -2.19 7.94 -6.45
C ASP A 289 -1.00 6.97 -6.48
#